data_AF-A0AAW0EEM6-F1
#
_entry.id   AF-A0AAW0EEM6-F1
#
_cell.length_a   1.000
_cell.length_b   1.000
_cell.length_c   1.000
_cell.angle_alpha   90.00
_cell.angle_beta   90.00
_cell.angle_gamma   90.00
#
_symmetry.space_group_name_H-M   'P 1'
#
loop_
_entity.id
_entity.type
_entity.pdbx_description
1 polymer ?
#
loop_
_entity_poly.entity_id
_entity_poly.type
_entity_poly.pdbx_seq_one_letter_code
_entity_poly.pdbx_strand_id
1 'polypeptide(L)'
;MAELERIVADTVDILHSAGEERLLPNREVMLQLQLRLSRMNVTKSTLRSDILAFELSCSAGTEYLHTMRRLSAEIESCKREAKKIQVEILTEIEKKRREVYSSSIEDLAVILASGCSLQRNQADRD
;
A
#
# COMPACT_ATOMS: atom_id res chain seq x y z
N MET A 1 -17.12 -10.69 -2.06
CA MET A 1 -16.94 -9.33 -2.60
C MET A 1 -16.63 -8.29 -1.53
N ALA A 2 -17.36 -8.24 -0.41
CA ALA A 2 -17.13 -7.28 0.68
C ALA A 2 -15.67 -7.22 1.20
N GLU A 3 -14.98 -8.36 1.32
CA GLU A 3 -13.56 -8.37 1.72
C GLU A 3 -12.64 -7.67 0.70
N LEU A 4 -12.85 -7.88 -0.60
CA LEU A 4 -12.07 -7.22 -1.65
C LEU A 4 -12.34 -5.71 -1.66
N GLU A 5 -13.60 -5.32 -1.48
CA GLU A 5 -13.99 -3.91 -1.35
C GLU A 5 -13.34 -3.25 -0.14
N ARG A 6 -13.29 -3.94 1.00
CA ARG A 6 -12.59 -3.47 2.19
C ARG A 6 -11.08 -3.32 1.93
N ILE A 7 -10.42 -4.33 1.37
CA ILE A 7 -8.97 -4.26 1.10
C ILE A 7 -8.66 -3.10 0.15
N VAL A 8 -9.47 -2.90 -0.90
CA VAL A 8 -9.30 -1.77 -1.83
C VAL A 8 -9.47 -0.44 -1.10
N ALA A 9 -10.52 -0.30 -0.27
CA ALA A 9 -10.76 0.91 0.51
C ALA A 9 -9.60 1.20 1.49
N ASP A 10 -9.20 0.21 2.28
CA ASP A 10 -8.06 0.31 3.19
C ASP A 10 -6.79 0.76 2.44
N THR A 11 -6.56 0.22 1.24
CA THR A 11 -5.39 0.58 0.42
C THR A 11 -5.45 2.02 -0.08
N VAL A 12 -6.63 2.51 -0.46
CA VAL A 12 -6.85 3.90 -0.86
C VAL A 12 -6.63 4.83 0.33
N ASP A 13 -7.14 4.48 1.50
CA ASP A 13 -6.98 5.27 2.73
C ASP A 13 -5.52 5.34 3.18
N ILE A 14 -4.77 4.23 3.07
CA ILE A 14 -3.32 4.21 3.34
C ILE A 14 -2.59 5.15 2.37
N LEU A 15 -2.92 5.13 1.08
CA LEU A 15 -2.30 6.03 0.09
C LEU A 15 -2.65 7.50 0.35
N HIS A 16 -3.89 7.78 0.73
CA HIS A 16 -4.31 9.14 1.06
C HIS A 16 -3.58 9.65 2.29
N SER A 17 -3.53 8.85 3.36
CA SER A 17 -2.79 9.15 4.59
C SER A 17 -1.29 9.34 4.33
N ALA A 18 -0.69 8.49 3.49
CA ALA A 18 0.71 8.64 3.08
C ALA A 18 0.97 9.91 2.25
N GLY A 19 -0.04 10.38 1.51
CA GLY A 19 -0.03 11.63 0.75
C GLY A 19 -0.18 12.87 1.63
N GLU A 20 -0.96 12.78 2.72
CA GLU A 20 -1.06 13.84 3.73
C GLU A 20 0.21 13.94 4.61
N GLU A 21 0.96 12.83 4.78
CA GLU A 21 2.20 12.77 5.60
C GLU A 21 3.54 12.88 4.82
N ARG A 22 3.56 13.04 3.48
CA ARG A 22 4.80 13.10 2.64
C ARG A 22 5.70 11.85 2.70
N LEU A 23 5.14 10.66 2.95
CA LEU A 23 5.93 9.44 3.22
C LEU A 23 6.31 8.60 1.99
N LEU A 24 5.80 8.88 0.80
CA LEU A 24 6.19 8.16 -0.43
C LEU A 24 7.15 9.01 -1.27
N PRO A 25 8.47 8.76 -1.20
CA PRO A 25 9.49 9.60 -1.84
C PRO A 25 9.56 9.41 -3.36
N ASN A 26 9.12 8.26 -3.87
CA ASN A 26 9.25 7.91 -5.28
C ASN A 26 7.92 8.08 -6.03
N ARG A 27 7.82 9.17 -6.78
CA ARG A 27 6.66 9.49 -7.63
C ARG A 27 6.37 8.41 -8.67
N GLU A 28 7.39 7.74 -9.20
CA GLU A 28 7.22 6.65 -10.16
C GLU A 28 6.54 5.45 -9.51
N VAL A 29 7.01 5.03 -8.33
CA VAL A 29 6.42 3.93 -7.55
C VAL A 29 4.98 4.27 -7.16
N MET A 30 4.72 5.51 -6.74
CA MET A 30 3.37 5.97 -6.43
C MET A 30 2.44 5.90 -7.64
N LEU A 31 2.89 6.36 -8.82
CA LEU A 31 2.10 6.30 -10.06
C LEU A 31 1.85 4.85 -10.50
N GLN A 32 2.83 3.96 -10.35
CA GLN A 32 2.67 2.53 -10.64
C GLN A 32 1.64 1.88 -9.71
N LEU A 33 1.66 2.21 -8.41
CA LEU A 33 0.69 1.72 -7.44
C LEU A 33 -0.72 2.26 -7.72
N GLN A 34 -0.87 3.54 -8.04
CA GLN A 34 -2.14 4.14 -8.45
C GLN A 34 -2.71 3.49 -9.71
N LEU A 35 -1.86 3.19 -10.69
CA LEU A 35 -2.27 2.49 -11.90
C LEU A 35 -2.75 1.06 -11.59
N ARG A 36 -2.04 0.33 -10.72
CA ARG A 36 -2.42 -1.02 -10.30
C ARG A 36 -3.76 -1.03 -9.53
N LEU A 37 -3.98 -0.07 -8.66
CA LEU A 37 -5.26 0.11 -7.96
C LEU A 37 -6.40 0.46 -8.92
N SER A 38 -6.14 1.35 -9.88
CA SER A 38 -7.14 1.71 -10.90
C SER A 38 -7.55 0.49 -11.73
N ARG A 39 -6.57 -0.33 -12.14
CA ARG A 39 -6.83 -1.61 -12.83
C ARG A 39 -7.65 -2.56 -11.96
N MET A 40 -7.34 -2.66 -10.67
CA MET A 40 -8.07 -3.51 -9.75
C MET A 40 -9.53 -3.07 -9.56
N ASN A 41 -9.78 -1.76 -9.52
CA ASN A 41 -11.14 -1.20 -9.49
C ASN A 41 -11.93 -1.53 -10.75
N VAL A 42 -11.29 -1.46 -11.93
CA VAL A 42 -11.90 -1.89 -13.19
C VAL A 42 -12.25 -3.38 -13.14
N THR A 43 -11.30 -4.25 -12.77
CA THR A 43 -11.55 -5.69 -12.66
C THR A 43 -12.68 -6.02 -11.68
N LYS A 44 -12.73 -5.33 -10.53
CA LYS A 44 -13.81 -5.45 -9.55
C LYS A 44 -15.17 -5.10 -10.17
N SER A 45 -15.25 -4.01 -10.95
CA SER A 45 -16.47 -3.58 -11.63
C SER A 45 -16.92 -4.59 -12.68
N THR A 46 -15.97 -5.14 -13.45
CA THR A 46 -16.24 -6.21 -14.43
C THR A 46 -16.78 -7.45 -13.75
N LEU A 47 -16.12 -7.95 -12.69
CA LEU A 47 -16.59 -9.11 -11.94
C LEU A 47 -17.99 -8.93 -11.38
N ARG A 48 -18.31 -7.73 -10.87
CA ARG A 48 -19.65 -7.41 -10.39
C ARG A 48 -20.68 -7.45 -11.52
N SER A 49 -20.32 -6.94 -12.70
CA SER A 49 -21.19 -6.96 -13.88
C SER A 49 -21.43 -8.38 -14.38
N ASP A 50 -20.38 -9.22 -14.39
CA ASP A 50 -20.46 -10.63 -14.79
C ASP A 50 -21.36 -11.44 -13.83
N ILE A 51 -21.26 -11.19 -12.53
CA ILE A 51 -22.13 -11.81 -11.51
C ILE A 51 -23.59 -11.40 -11.74
N LEU A 52 -23.87 -10.11 -11.93
CA LEU A 52 -25.22 -9.61 -12.16
C LEU A 52 -25.82 -10.16 -13.46
N ALA A 53 -25.04 -10.20 -14.54
CA ALA A 53 -25.46 -10.77 -15.81
C ALA A 53 -25.82 -12.25 -15.68
N PHE A 54 -25.01 -13.00 -14.93
CA PHE A 54 -25.25 -14.40 -14.63
C PHE A 54 -26.50 -14.64 -13.77
N GLU A 55 -26.71 -13.84 -12.72
CA GLU A 55 -27.93 -13.89 -11.90
C GLU A 55 -29.21 -13.66 -12.73
N LEU A 56 -29.13 -12.84 -13.78
CA LEU A 56 -30.25 -12.56 -14.69
C LEU A 56 -30.49 -13.65 -15.74
N SER A 57 -29.50 -14.50 -16.04
CA SER A 57 -29.55 -15.43 -17.18
C SER A 57 -29.67 -16.92 -16.80
N CYS A 58 -29.54 -17.30 -15.53
CA CYS A 58 -29.32 -18.70 -15.17
C CYS A 58 -30.61 -19.54 -15.08
N SER A 59 -30.80 -20.47 -16.03
CA SER A 59 -31.86 -21.51 -16.01
C SER A 59 -31.34 -22.96 -16.02
N ALA A 60 -30.02 -23.21 -15.90
CA ALA A 60 -29.45 -24.57 -15.93
C ALA A 60 -28.30 -24.75 -14.92
N GLY A 61 -28.37 -25.83 -14.10
CA GLY A 61 -27.52 -26.02 -12.92
C GLY A 61 -26.07 -26.46 -13.16
N THR A 62 -25.71 -27.00 -14.32
CA THR A 62 -24.34 -27.45 -14.62
C THR A 62 -23.44 -26.31 -15.12
N GLU A 63 -23.95 -25.44 -15.99
CA GLU A 63 -23.29 -24.19 -16.39
C GLU A 63 -23.12 -23.24 -15.20
N TYR A 64 -24.07 -23.29 -14.26
CA TYR A 64 -24.01 -22.51 -13.03
C TYR A 64 -22.73 -22.80 -12.22
N LEU A 65 -22.45 -24.07 -11.94
CA LEU A 65 -21.30 -24.47 -11.13
C LEU A 65 -19.97 -24.12 -11.80
N HIS A 66 -19.88 -24.28 -13.12
CA HIS A 66 -18.67 -23.95 -13.87
C HIS A 66 -18.39 -22.43 -13.81
N THR A 67 -19.41 -21.61 -14.09
CA THR A 67 -19.29 -20.15 -14.06
C THR A 67 -18.99 -19.63 -12.66
N MET A 68 -19.64 -20.16 -11.63
CA MET A 68 -19.39 -19.75 -10.25
C MET A 68 -17.98 -20.14 -9.78
N ARG A 69 -17.46 -21.30 -10.18
CA ARG A 69 -16.06 -21.69 -9.89
C ARG A 69 -15.07 -20.73 -10.54
N ARG A 70 -15.28 -20.36 -11.81
CA ARG A 70 -14.44 -19.39 -12.54
C ARG A 70 -14.44 -18.03 -11.83
N LEU A 71 -15.62 -17.49 -11.54
CA LEU A 71 -15.77 -16.20 -10.84
C LEU A 71 -15.13 -16.22 -9.45
N SER A 72 -15.28 -17.33 -8.72
CA SER A 72 -14.66 -17.50 -7.40
C SER A 72 -13.13 -17.48 -7.49
N ALA A 73 -12.55 -18.15 -8.48
CA ALA A 73 -11.11 -18.15 -8.71
C ALA A 73 -10.58 -16.75 -9.09
N GLU A 74 -11.32 -16.01 -9.93
CA GLU A 74 -10.96 -14.63 -10.31
C GLU A 74 -11.03 -13.66 -9.12
N ILE A 75 -12.05 -13.80 -8.26
CA ILE A 75 -12.16 -13.03 -7.01
C ILE A 75 -10.99 -13.30 -6.08
N GLU A 76 -10.63 -14.57 -5.85
CA GLU A 76 -9.50 -14.92 -5.00
C GLU A 76 -8.16 -14.45 -5.57
N SER A 77 -8.01 -14.46 -6.89
CA SER A 77 -6.86 -13.87 -7.57
C SER A 77 -6.77 -12.36 -7.31
N CYS A 78 -7.89 -11.63 -7.45
CA CYS A 78 -7.95 -10.20 -7.15
C CYS A 78 -7.62 -9.89 -5.70
N LYS A 79 -8.13 -10.68 -4.73
CA LYS A 79 -7.81 -10.50 -3.31
C LYS A 79 -6.31 -10.64 -3.03
N ARG A 80 -5.64 -11.62 -3.65
CA ARG A 80 -4.19 -11.81 -3.50
C ARG A 80 -3.40 -10.62 -4.04
N GLU A 81 -3.76 -10.15 -5.23
CA GLU A 81 -3.12 -8.98 -5.83
C GLU A 81 -3.34 -7.71 -4.99
N ALA A 82 -4.54 -7.53 -4.45
CA ALA A 82 -4.87 -6.42 -3.55
C ALA A 82 -3.99 -6.43 -2.29
N LYS A 83 -3.88 -7.58 -1.62
CA LYS A 83 -3.01 -7.75 -0.44
C LYS A 83 -1.54 -7.50 -0.76
N LYS A 84 -1.07 -7.94 -1.95
CA LYS A 84 0.30 -7.68 -2.40
C LYS A 84 0.57 -6.18 -2.56
N ILE A 85 -0.33 -5.45 -3.21
CA ILE A 85 -0.25 -3.98 -3.36
C ILE A 85 -0.21 -3.31 -1.98
N GLN A 86 -1.06 -3.74 -1.05
CA GLN A 86 -1.09 -3.20 0.32
C GLN A 86 0.25 -3.38 1.03
N VAL A 87 0.86 -4.57 0.95
CA VAL A 87 2.17 -4.84 1.57
C VAL A 87 3.27 -3.99 0.93
N GLU A 88 3.27 -3.84 -0.39
CA GLU A 88 4.25 -2.99 -1.09
C GLU A 88 4.15 -1.53 -0.63
N ILE A 89 2.94 -0.99 -0.48
CA ILE A 89 2.72 0.38 0.02
C ILE A 89 3.28 0.53 1.45
N LEU A 90 2.92 -0.38 2.35
CA LEU A 90 3.40 -0.34 3.73
C LEU A 90 4.92 -0.47 3.83
N THR A 91 5.52 -1.28 2.95
CA THR A 91 6.97 -1.47 2.88
C THR A 91 7.68 -0.17 2.47
N GLU A 92 7.17 0.53 1.45
CA GLU A 92 7.76 1.81 1.01
C GLU A 92 7.59 2.91 2.05
N ILE A 93 6.44 2.97 2.74
CA ILE A 93 6.21 3.89 3.85
C ILE A 93 7.22 3.63 4.98
N GLU A 94 7.38 2.37 5.39
CA GLU A 94 8.30 1.99 6.46
C GLU A 94 9.76 2.27 6.09
N LYS A 95 10.15 1.99 4.84
CA LYS A 95 11.47 2.34 4.32
C LYS A 95 11.73 3.83 4.47
N LYS A 96 10.76 4.69 4.09
CA LYS A 96 10.94 6.14 4.23
C LYS A 96 11.02 6.58 5.69
N ARG A 97 10.19 6.00 6.56
CA ARG A 97 10.27 6.28 8.00
C ARG A 97 11.68 5.99 8.53
N ARG A 98 12.26 4.84 8.18
CA ARG A 98 13.63 4.48 8.59
C ARG A 98 14.69 5.44 8.06
N GLU A 99 14.58 5.90 6.81
CA GLU A 99 15.50 6.91 6.26
C GLU A 99 15.46 8.21 7.08
N VAL A 100 14.27 8.70 7.45
CA VAL A 100 14.09 9.91 8.27
C VAL A 100 14.63 9.71 9.69
N TYR A 101 14.41 8.54 10.29
CA TYR A 101 14.99 8.23 11.60
C TYR A 101 16.52 8.16 11.55
N SER A 102 17.09 7.57 10.50
CA SER A 102 18.55 7.49 10.31
C SER A 102 19.18 8.88 10.22
N SER A 103 18.62 9.77 9.39
CA SER A 103 19.13 11.14 9.27
C SER A 103 19.02 11.90 10.60
N SER A 104 17.93 11.71 11.34
CA SER A 104 17.74 12.36 12.65
C SER A 104 18.78 11.89 13.68
N ILE A 105 19.17 10.60 13.64
CA ILE A 105 20.22 10.06 14.53
C ILE A 105 21.59 10.63 14.15
N GLU A 106 21.88 10.74 12.85
CA GLU A 106 23.12 11.37 12.36
C GLU A 106 23.21 12.84 12.79
N ASP A 107 22.13 13.61 12.64
CA ASP A 107 22.05 15.01 13.08
C ASP A 107 22.31 15.16 14.59
N LEU A 108 21.70 14.29 15.40
CA LEU A 108 21.92 14.27 16.85
C LEU A 108 23.37 13.91 17.22
N ALA A 109 23.97 12.96 16.50
CA ALA A 109 25.37 12.60 16.71
C ALA A 109 26.32 13.76 16.40
N VAL A 110 26.04 14.55 15.36
CA VAL A 110 26.78 15.76 15.01
C VAL A 110 26.64 16.83 16.10
N ILE A 111 25.43 17.04 16.62
CA ILE A 111 25.17 17.98 17.73
C ILE A 111 25.92 17.57 18.99
N LEU A 112 25.89 16.28 19.36
CA LEU A 112 26.61 15.78 20.54
C LEU A 112 28.13 15.89 20.38
N ALA A 113 28.66 15.58 19.20
CA ALA A 113 30.09 15.71 18.91
C ALA A 113 30.57 17.17 18.98
N SER A 114 29.74 18.12 18.51
CA SER A 114 30.04 19.56 18.55
C SER A 114 29.84 20.18 19.95
N GLY A 115 28.95 19.64 20.79
CA GLY A 115 28.84 20.02 22.20
C GLY A 115 30.03 19.55 23.05
N CYS A 116 30.58 18.36 22.78
CA CYS A 116 31.74 17.82 23.49
C CYS A 116 33.07 18.56 23.17
N SER A 117 33.20 19.16 21.99
CA SER A 117 34.40 19.93 21.63
C SER A 117 34.47 21.29 22.32
N LEU A 118 33.34 21.87 22.75
CA LEU A 118 33.30 23.12 23.50
C LEU A 118 33.70 22.93 24.98
N GLN A 119 33.32 21.82 25.61
CA GLN A 119 33.66 21.56 27.02
C GLN A 119 35.15 21.22 27.24
N ARG A 120 35.80 20.52 26.29
CA ARG A 120 37.25 20.23 26.38
C ARG A 120 38.13 21.48 26.33
N ASN A 121 37.79 22.44 25.47
CA ASN A 121 38.55 23.69 25.34
C ASN A 121 38.42 24.63 26.55
N GLN A 122 37.44 24.38 27.43
CA GLN A 122 37.21 25.15 28.64
C GLN A 122 37.89 24.51 29.87
N ALA A 123 38.05 23.19 29.88
CA ALA A 123 38.80 22.46 30.91
C ALA A 123 40.33 22.54 30.75
N ASP A 124 40.85 22.76 29.53
CA ASP A 124 42.28 22.97 29.27
C ASP A 124 42.75 24.44 29.51
N ARG A 125 41.86 25.32 29.98
CA ARG A 125 42.13 26.75 30.23
C ARG A 125 42.15 27.14 31.72
N ASP A 126 41.84 26.21 32.61
CA ASP A 126 41.96 26.36 34.07
C ASP A 126 43.16 25.55 34.59
#